data_AF-A0AAN8IQZ1-F1
#
_entry.id   AF-A0AAN8IQZ1-F1
#
_cell.length_a   1.000
_cell.length_b   1.000
_cell.length_c   1.000
_cell.angle_alpha   90.00
_cell.angle_beta   90.00
_cell.angle_gamma   90.00
#
_symmetry.space_group_name_H-M   'P 1'
#
loop_
_entity.id
_entity.type
_entity.pdbx_description
1 polymer ?
#
loop_
_entity_poly.entity_id
_entity_poly.type
_entity_poly.pdbx_seq_one_letter_code
_entity_poly.pdbx_strand_id
1 'polypeptide(L)' 'GRRAIHYAATQSNAIYDTLVDLGADPRVTDSEGISAEACRRSPDRLRRTVSAESSLMMRSMSTDDEFYDP' A
#
# COMPACT_ATOMS: atom_id res chain seq x y z
N GLY A 1 -15.88 -0.84 6.40
CA GLY A 1 -14.59 -1.55 6.28
C GLY A 1 -14.21 -1.68 4.82
N ARG A 2 -12.92 -1.60 4.48
CA ARG A 2 -12.43 -1.65 3.08
C ARG A 2 -12.54 -3.07 2.50
N ARG A 3 -12.99 -3.16 1.25
CA ARG A 3 -13.13 -4.42 0.49
C ARG A 3 -12.00 -4.60 -0.52
N ALA A 4 -11.78 -5.81 -1.02
CA ALA A 4 -10.76 -6.11 -2.03
C ALA A 4 -10.80 -5.15 -3.23
N ILE A 5 -11.99 -4.80 -3.73
CA ILE A 5 -12.17 -3.87 -4.86
C ILE A 5 -11.63 -2.45 -4.58
N HIS A 6 -11.63 -2.00 -3.33
CA HIS A 6 -11.07 -0.69 -2.96
C HIS A 6 -9.54 -0.67 -3.06
N TYR A 7 -8.88 -1.78 -2.68
CA TYR A 7 -7.43 -1.92 -2.82
C TYR A 7 -7.01 -2.17 -4.26
N ALA A 8 -7.84 -2.85 -5.05
CA ALA A 8 -7.59 -3.01 -6.47
C ALA A 8 -7.74 -1.69 -7.22
N ALA A 9 -8.68 -0.83 -6.81
CA ALA A 9 -8.91 0.47 -7.44
C ALA A 9 -7.73 1.45 -7.34
N THR A 10 -6.85 1.29 -6.34
CA THR A 10 -5.65 2.12 -6.20
C THR A 10 -4.47 1.61 -7.04
N GLN A 11 -4.60 0.43 -7.64
CA GLN A 11 -3.56 -0.20 -8.43
C GLN A 11 -3.84 0.03 -9.92
N SER A 12 -2.78 0.24 -10.69
CA SER A 12 -2.84 0.37 -12.16
C SER A 12 -2.74 -1.01 -12.84
N ASN A 13 -3.55 -1.97 -12.41
CA ASN A 13 -3.55 -3.33 -12.94
C ASN A 13 -4.97 -3.84 -13.23
N ALA A 14 -5.05 -4.96 -13.94
CA ALA A 14 -6.33 -5.54 -14.38
C ALA A 14 -7.18 -6.14 -13.25
N ILE A 15 -6.67 -6.16 -12.00
CA ILE A 15 -7.35 -6.76 -10.85
C ILE A 15 -8.70 -6.10 -10.60
N TYR A 16 -8.79 -4.77 -10.76
CA TYR A 16 -10.05 -4.06 -10.59
C TYR A 16 -11.11 -4.55 -11.58
N ASP A 17 -10.77 -4.63 -12.86
CA ASP A 17 -11.70 -5.05 -13.90
C ASP A 17 -12.09 -6.53 -13.71
N THR A 18 -11.13 -7.39 -13.34
CA THR A 18 -11.42 -8.80 -13.01
C THR A 18 -12.41 -8.93 -11.84
N LEU A 19 -12.28 -8.11 -10.79
CA LEU A 19 -13.21 -8.14 -9.68
C LEU A 19 -14.61 -7.69 -10.11
N VAL A 20 -14.71 -6.67 -10.96
CA VAL A 20 -15.99 -6.21 -11.51
C VAL A 20 -16.64 -7.29 -12.38
N ASP A 21 -15.87 -7.97 -13.25
CA ASP A 21 -16.33 -9.10 -14.04
C ASP A 21 -16.85 -10.26 -13.18
N LEU A 22 -16.24 -10.48 -12.01
CA LEU A 22 -16.69 -11.48 -11.03
C LEU A 22 -17.92 -11.02 -10.22
N GLY A 23 -18.48 -9.85 -10.50
CA GLY A 23 -19.68 -9.31 -9.85
C GLY A 23 -19.40 -8.45 -8.62
N ALA A 24 -18.17 -7.97 -8.42
CA ALA A 24 -17.89 -7.02 -7.35
C ALA A 24 -18.48 -5.65 -7.68
N ASP A 25 -19.28 -5.11 -6.75
CA ASP A 25 -19.97 -3.84 -6.94
C ASP A 25 -18.99 -2.65 -6.80
N PRO A 26 -18.73 -1.86 -7.86
CA PRO A 26 -17.76 -0.75 -7.82
C PRO A 26 -18.27 0.48 -7.06
N ARG A 27 -19.58 0.53 -6.81
CA ARG A 27 -20.27 1.62 -6.10
C ARG A 27 -20.26 1.46 -4.59
N VAL A 28 -19.83 0.30 -4.10
CA VAL A 28 -19.77 0.05 -2.66
C VAL A 28 -18.78 1.00 -2.02
N THR A 29 -19.20 1.63 -0.92
CA THR A 29 -18.37 2.56 -0.15
C THR A 29 -17.63 1.85 0.97
N ASP A 30 -16.41 2.29 1.25
CA ASP A 30 -15.65 1.83 2.41
C ASP A 30 -16.11 2.51 3.71
N SER A 31 -15.35 2.30 4.79
CA SER A 31 -15.61 2.93 6.10
C SER A 31 -15.40 4.45 6.12
N GLU A 32 -14.72 5.01 5.11
CA GLU A 32 -14.49 6.45 4.97
C GLU A 32 -15.50 7.09 4.01
N GLY A 33 -16.48 6.33 3.53
CA GLY A 33 -17.50 6.80 2.59
C GLY A 33 -16.99 6.94 1.15
N ILE A 34 -15.82 6.35 0.83
CA ILE A 34 -15.23 6.43 -0.51
C ILE A 34 -15.61 5.17 -1.29
N SER A 35 -16.15 5.34 -2.50
CA SER A 35 -16.44 4.23 -3.40
C SER A 35 -15.19 3.76 -4.15
N ALA A 36 -15.18 2.49 -4.55
CA ALA A 36 -14.05 1.93 -5.29
C ALA A 36 -13.83 2.62 -6.64
N GLU A 37 -14.88 3.04 -7.34
CA GLU A 37 -14.74 3.87 -8.56
C GLU A 37 -14.09 5.23 -8.28
N ALA A 38 -14.36 5.84 -7.12
CA ALA A 38 -13.79 7.12 -6.73
C ALA A 38 -12.30 6.98 -6.40
N CYS A 39 -11.89 5.86 -5.76
CA CYS A 39 -10.47 5.51 -5.58
C CYS A 39 -9.73 5.46 -6.93
N ARG A 40 -10.34 4.86 -7.96
CA ARG A 40 -9.73 4.70 -9.29
C ARG A 40 -9.58 6.02 -10.05
N ARG A 41 -10.52 6.96 -9.88
CA ARG A 41 -10.41 8.32 -10.47
C ARG A 41 -9.38 9.19 -9.76
N SER A 42 -9.00 8.86 -8.53
CA SER A 42 -8.11 9.69 -7.71
C SER A 42 -7.16 8.81 -6.88
N PRO A 43 -6.23 8.08 -7.55
CA PRO A 43 -5.32 7.18 -6.86
C PRO A 43 -4.44 7.92 -5.85
N ASP A 44 -4.10 9.19 -6.11
CA ASP A 44 -3.28 10.03 -5.22
C ASP A 44 -3.92 10.29 -3.84
N ARG A 45 -5.25 10.18 -3.71
CA ARG A 45 -5.91 10.34 -2.40
C ARG A 45 -5.67 9.15 -1.47
N LEU A 46 -5.35 7.96 -2.02
CA LEU A 46 -5.01 6.76 -1.25
C LEU A 46 -3.51 6.45 -1.24
N ARG A 47 -2.67 7.17 -2.00
CA ARG A 47 -1.20 7.01 -2.02
C ARG A 47 -0.49 7.51 -0.74
N ARG A 48 -1.13 7.53 0.43
CA ARG A 48 -0.47 7.93 1.69
C ARG A 48 -0.28 6.83 2.74
N THR A 49 -0.24 5.56 2.38
CA THR A 49 0.27 4.55 3.33
C THR A 49 1.19 3.55 2.65
N VAL A 50 2.24 4.05 2.00
CA VAL A 50 3.48 3.27 1.90
C VAL A 50 4.53 3.98 2.74
N SER A 51 4.72 3.46 3.96
CA SER A 51 5.94 3.57 4.75
C SER A 51 6.31 4.95 5.29
N ALA A 52 5.75 5.32 6.44
CA ALA A 52 6.36 6.29 7.36
C ALA A 52 6.94 5.61 8.61
N GLU A 53 7.13 4.28 8.59
CA GLU A 53 7.57 3.49 9.75
C GLU A 53 8.63 2.44 9.39
N SER A 54 9.41 2.67 8.34
CA SER A 54 10.64 1.91 8.10
C SER A 54 11.82 2.83 7.78
N SER A 55 11.94 3.94 8.51
CA SER A 55 13.25 4.56 8.72
C SER A 55 14.07 3.62 9.59
N LEU A 56 14.74 2.69 8.91
CA LEU A 56 15.84 1.85 9.35
C LEU A 56 16.59 2.46 10.55
N MET A 57 16.29 1.95 11.75
CA MET A 57 17.23 1.99 12.86
C MET A 57 18.36 0.98 12.57
N MET A 58 19.20 1.27 11.56
CA MET A 58 20.50 0.65 11.39
C MET A 58 21.55 1.71 11.72
N ARG A 59 21.70 2.00 13.01
CA ARG A 59 22.81 2.82 13.50
C ARG A 59 23.63 1.97 14.47
N SER A 60 24.70 1.41 13.90
CA SER A 60 25.99 1.16 14.54
C SER A 60 26.05 0.05 15.60
N MET A 61 26.23 -1.20 15.17
CA MET A 61 27.09 -2.13 15.91
C MET A 61 28.50 -2.00 15.34
N SER A 62 29.37 -1.25 16.02
CA SER A 62 30.80 -1.25 15.77
C SER A 62 31.39 -2.37 16.61
N THR A 63 31.62 -3.55 16.03
CA THR A 63 32.47 -4.56 16.66
C THR A 63 33.91 -4.20 16.33
N ASP A 64 34.53 -3.55 17.30
CA ASP A 64 35.97 -3.51 17.57
C ASP A 64 36.56 -4.91 17.40
N ASP A 65 37.43 -5.11 16.41
CA ASP A 65 38.34 -6.27 16.36
C ASP A 65 39.57 -6.01 15.47
N GLU A 66 40.73 -6.29 16.05
CA GLU A 66 42.07 -6.53 15.47
C GLU A 66 42.91 -5.37 14.91
N PHE A 67 43.64 -4.71 15.81
CA PHE A 67 45.01 -4.26 15.52
C PHE A 67 45.98 -5.39 15.91
N TYR A 68 46.34 -6.24 14.95
CA TYR A 68 47.42 -7.22 15.06
C TYR A 68 48.77 -6.48 14.91
N ASP A 69 49.64 -6.57 15.92
CA ASP A 69 50.98 -5.97 15.96
C ASP A 69 52.03 -7.03 15.58
N PRO A 70 52.69 -6.93 14.40
CA PRO A 70 53.83 -7.78 14.03
C PRO A 70 55.19 -7.26 14.53
#